data_AF-A0A022RVZ2-F1
#
_entry.id   AF-A0A022RVZ2-F1
#
_cell.length_a   1.000
_cell.length_b   1.000
_cell.length_c   1.000
_cell.angle_alpha   90.00
_cell.angle_beta   90.00
_cell.angle_gamma   90.00
#
_symmetry.space_group_name_H-M   'P 1'
#
loop_
_entity.id
_entity.type
_entity.pdbx_description
1 polymer ?
#
loop_
_entity_poly.entity_id
_entity_poly.type
_entity_poly.pdbx_seq_one_letter_code
_entity_poly.pdbx_strand_id
1 'polypeptide(L)'
;MMFSYALLHLFLLLTAAAAAVPAFIATDFILLNCGASSSLNDSSSRIWSGDAGSRYAPPNADTVSSASKASRMLPSVAPVPYETARVLQSPFTYSFPVLEGRKFVRLYFYPDTYSGADTSNFFFSVTANSFTL
;
A
#
# COMPACT_ATOMS: atom_id res chain seq x y z
N MET A 1 29.48 45.57 16.62
CA MET A 1 29.92 44.57 15.61
C MET A 1 29.46 43.16 15.95
N MET A 2 29.67 42.64 17.17
CA MET A 2 29.27 41.26 17.57
C MET A 2 27.76 40.94 17.46
N PHE A 3 26.87 41.89 17.75
CA PHE A 3 25.42 41.70 17.68
C PHE A 3 24.91 41.46 16.24
N SER A 4 25.58 42.05 15.24
CA SER A 4 25.23 41.90 13.82
C SER A 4 25.63 40.53 13.26
N TYR A 5 26.75 39.96 13.73
CA TYR A 5 27.15 38.59 13.39
C TYR A 5 26.21 37.54 13.98
N ALA A 6 25.73 37.75 15.21
CA ALA A 6 24.75 36.86 15.84
C ALA A 6 23.40 36.84 15.09
N LEU A 7 22.91 38.01 14.65
CA LEU A 7 21.70 38.12 13.84
C LEU A 7 21.86 37.48 12.45
N LEU A 8 23.02 37.67 11.81
CA LEU A 8 23.33 37.05 10.53
C LEU A 8 23.37 35.52 10.63
N HIS A 9 24.02 34.97 11.66
CA HIS A 9 24.05 33.53 11.90
C HIS A 9 22.67 32.95 12.23
N LEU A 10 21.86 33.66 13.03
CA LEU A 10 20.48 33.25 13.30
C LEU A 10 19.64 33.22 12.01
N PHE A 11 19.79 34.22 11.15
CA PHE A 11 19.11 34.27 9.85
C PHE A 11 19.55 33.15 8.89
N LEU A 12 20.85 32.85 8.84
CA LEU A 12 21.40 31.70 8.08
C LEU A 12 20.90 30.35 8.61
N LEU A 13 20.76 30.20 9.93
CA LEU A 13 20.20 28.98 10.54
C LEU A 13 18.70 28.82 10.26
N LEU A 14 17.92 29.90 10.32
CA LEU A 14 16.49 29.87 9.97
C LEU A 14 16.25 29.54 8.49
N THR A 15 17.06 30.11 7.59
CA THR A 15 16.94 29.84 6.14
C THR A 15 17.34 28.41 5.78
N ALA A 16 18.35 27.84 6.44
CA ALA A 16 18.72 26.44 6.28
C ALA A 16 17.64 25.48 6.80
N ALA A 17 16.98 25.81 7.92
CA ALA A 17 15.86 25.03 8.45
C ALA A 17 14.58 25.13 7.60
N ALA A 18 14.41 26.22 6.84
CA ALA A 18 13.27 26.47 5.98
C ALA A 18 13.43 25.91 4.55
N ALA A 19 14.55 25.26 4.23
CA ALA A 19 14.73 24.59 2.96
C ALA A 19 13.79 23.38 2.88
N ALA A 20 12.59 23.60 2.35
CA ALA A 20 11.63 22.55 2.07
C ALA A 20 12.23 21.59 1.03
N VAL A 21 12.51 20.36 1.45
CA VAL A 21 12.85 19.30 0.50
C VAL A 21 11.59 19.06 -0.35
N PRO A 22 11.69 19.13 -1.70
CA PRO A 22 10.53 18.87 -2.54
C PRO A 22 9.97 17.49 -2.23
N ALA A 23 8.64 17.39 -2.14
CA ALA A 23 7.97 16.13 -1.90
C ALA A 23 8.34 15.14 -3.01
N PHE A 24 8.68 13.90 -2.64
CA PHE A 24 8.96 12.85 -3.61
C PHE A 24 7.71 12.56 -4.44
N ILE A 25 7.83 12.71 -5.76
CA ILE A 25 6.79 12.34 -6.72
C ILE A 25 7.14 10.96 -7.26
N ALA A 26 6.30 9.97 -6.96
CA ALA A 26 6.49 8.62 -7.47
C ALA A 26 6.19 8.57 -8.98
N THR A 27 7.10 7.99 -9.76
CA THR A 27 6.88 7.75 -11.21
C THR A 27 5.77 6.74 -11.46
N ASP A 28 5.63 5.78 -10.55
CA ASP A 28 4.60 4.76 -10.54
C ASP A 28 3.89 4.83 -9.19
N PHE A 29 2.60 5.18 -9.21
CA PHE A 29 1.77 5.26 -8.01
C PHE A 29 0.54 4.37 -8.17
N ILE A 30 0.70 3.11 -7.75
CA ILE A 30 -0.31 2.07 -7.90
C ILE A 30 -0.88 1.75 -6.52
N LEU A 31 -2.19 1.91 -6.38
CA LEU A 31 -2.95 1.53 -5.19
C LEU A 31 -3.95 0.45 -5.59
N LEU A 32 -3.73 -0.77 -5.12
CA LEU A 32 -4.55 -1.93 -5.44
C LEU A 32 -5.28 -2.40 -4.17
N ASN A 33 -6.61 -2.43 -4.22
CA ASN A 33 -7.47 -2.93 -3.15
C ASN A 33 -7.84 -4.40 -3.45
N CYS A 34 -7.19 -5.30 -2.74
CA CYS A 34 -7.35 -6.74 -2.94
C CYS A 34 -8.76 -7.20 -2.56
N GLY A 35 -9.40 -8.03 -3.39
CA GLY A 35 -10.76 -8.52 -3.18
C GLY A 35 -11.87 -7.51 -3.48
N ALA A 36 -11.54 -6.28 -3.89
CA ALA A 36 -12.55 -5.31 -4.34
C ALA A 36 -12.85 -5.45 -5.84
N SER A 37 -14.11 -5.28 -6.21
CA SER A 37 -14.59 -5.33 -7.59
C SER A 37 -14.57 -3.99 -8.33
N SER A 38 -14.29 -2.90 -7.62
CA SER A 38 -14.32 -1.54 -8.16
C SER A 38 -13.36 -0.64 -7.40
N SER A 39 -13.10 0.55 -7.97
CA SER A 39 -12.26 1.55 -7.34
C SER A 39 -12.99 2.24 -6.18
N LEU A 40 -12.28 2.43 -5.06
CA LEU A 40 -12.79 3.11 -3.87
C LEU A 40 -11.80 4.18 -3.40
N ASN A 41 -12.32 5.21 -2.74
CA ASN A 41 -11.50 6.24 -2.10
C ASN A 41 -11.22 5.84 -0.65
N ASP A 42 -10.00 6.06 -0.19
CA ASP A 42 -9.69 5.98 1.24
C ASP A 42 -9.99 7.30 1.98
N SER A 43 -9.74 7.31 3.28
CA SER A 43 -9.95 8.48 4.15
C SER A 43 -9.09 9.69 3.79
N SER A 44 -8.03 9.50 3.00
CA SER A 44 -7.16 10.56 2.49
C SER A 44 -7.47 10.91 1.04
N SER A 45 -8.64 10.49 0.52
CA SER A 45 -9.09 10.71 -0.86
C SER A 45 -8.16 10.13 -1.93
N ARG A 46 -7.37 9.10 -1.60
CA ARG A 46 -6.59 8.36 -2.59
C ARG A 46 -7.47 7.29 -3.22
N ILE A 47 -7.39 7.15 -4.53
CA ILE A 47 -8.16 6.15 -5.29
C ILE A 47 -7.39 4.83 -5.28
N TRP A 48 -8.03 3.78 -4.78
CA TRP A 48 -7.55 2.41 -4.82
C TRP A 48 -8.35 1.63 -5.86
N SER A 49 -7.70 1.06 -6.86
CA SER A 49 -8.34 0.21 -7.86
C SER A 49 -8.67 -1.16 -7.28
N GLY A 50 -9.83 -1.71 -7.58
CA GLY A 50 -10.14 -3.11 -7.27
C GLY A 50 -9.25 -4.09 -8.07
N ASP A 51 -8.96 -5.25 -7.50
CA ASP A 51 -8.11 -6.26 -8.15
C ASP A 51 -8.88 -7.18 -9.12
N ALA A 52 -10.20 -7.28 -9.00
CA ALA A 52 -11.02 -8.18 -9.80
C ALA A 52 -10.99 -7.77 -11.27
N GLY A 53 -10.57 -8.69 -12.15
CA GLY A 53 -10.38 -8.41 -13.57
C GLY A 53 -9.30 -7.36 -13.87
N SER A 54 -8.49 -6.97 -12.89
CA SER A 54 -7.43 -5.99 -13.10
C SER A 54 -6.30 -6.59 -13.94
N ARG A 55 -5.59 -5.72 -14.68
CA ARG A 55 -4.37 -6.11 -15.43
C ARG A 55 -3.22 -6.60 -14.55
N TYR A 56 -3.34 -6.46 -13.22
CA TYR A 56 -2.30 -6.85 -12.27
C TYR A 56 -2.49 -8.29 -11.79
N ALA A 57 -3.72 -8.77 -11.73
CA ALA A 57 -4.05 -10.13 -11.32
C ALA A 57 -3.77 -11.13 -12.47
N PRO A 58 -3.42 -12.39 -12.16
CA PRO A 58 -3.23 -13.42 -13.17
C PRO A 58 -4.59 -13.81 -13.79
N PRO A 59 -4.63 -14.31 -15.04
CA PRO A 59 -5.88 -14.65 -15.72
C PRO A 59 -6.75 -15.70 -15.00
N ASN A 60 -6.12 -16.57 -14.22
CA ASN A 60 -6.80 -17.62 -13.44
C ASN A 60 -7.10 -17.19 -12.00
N ALA A 61 -7.05 -15.89 -11.68
CA ALA A 61 -7.17 -15.40 -10.31
C ALA A 61 -8.36 -15.98 -9.55
N ASP A 62 -9.55 -15.95 -10.16
CA ASP A 62 -10.79 -16.40 -9.50
C ASP A 62 -10.89 -17.93 -9.37
N THR A 63 -9.98 -18.68 -10.00
CA THR A 63 -9.86 -20.14 -9.86
C THR A 63 -8.96 -20.54 -8.69
N VAL A 64 -7.93 -19.74 -8.39
CA VAL A 64 -6.90 -20.06 -7.38
C VAL A 64 -6.99 -19.19 -6.12
N SER A 65 -7.94 -18.26 -6.09
CA SER A 65 -8.16 -17.32 -5.01
C SER A 65 -9.62 -16.91 -4.95
N SER A 66 -10.01 -16.30 -3.83
CA SER A 66 -11.35 -15.76 -3.64
C SER A 66 -11.29 -14.36 -3.04
N ALA A 67 -12.13 -13.45 -3.52
CA ALA A 67 -12.41 -12.20 -2.84
C ALA A 67 -13.24 -12.47 -1.58
N SER A 68 -12.93 -11.79 -0.49
CA SER A 68 -13.65 -11.90 0.77
C SER A 68 -13.63 -10.59 1.53
N LYS A 69 -14.66 -10.36 2.33
CA LYS A 69 -14.70 -9.27 3.30
C LYS A 69 -14.27 -9.79 4.67
N ALA A 70 -13.58 -8.93 5.41
CA ALA A 70 -13.34 -9.14 6.82
C ALA A 70 -14.68 -9.31 7.55
N SER A 71 -14.77 -10.31 8.42
CA SER A 71 -15.97 -10.58 9.22
C SER A 71 -16.34 -9.44 10.18
N ARG A 72 -15.34 -8.70 10.65
CA ARG A 72 -15.46 -7.60 11.60
C ARG A 72 -14.41 -6.53 11.34
N MET A 73 -14.86 -5.28 11.27
CA MET A 73 -13.97 -4.12 11.27
C MET A 73 -13.87 -3.50 12.65
N LEU A 74 -12.64 -3.24 13.10
CA LEU A 74 -12.41 -2.40 14.27
C LEU A 74 -12.73 -0.93 13.93
N PRO A 75 -13.38 -0.16 14.83
CA PRO A 75 -13.73 1.24 14.57
C PRO A 75 -12.53 2.15 14.25
N SER A 76 -11.33 1.77 14.69
CA SER A 76 -10.08 2.50 14.44
C SER A 76 -9.44 2.20 13.07
N VAL A 77 -9.94 1.21 12.34
CA VAL A 77 -9.36 0.76 11.06
C VAL A 77 -10.21 1.31 9.91
N ALA A 78 -9.55 1.99 8.98
CA ALA A 78 -10.21 2.49 7.78
C ALA A 78 -10.72 1.31 6.91
N PRO A 79 -11.90 1.40 6.29
CA PRO A 79 -12.38 0.33 5.41
C PRO A 79 -11.52 0.10 4.17
N VAL A 80 -10.96 1.15 3.57
CA VAL A 80 -10.09 1.02 2.39
C VAL A 80 -8.63 1.17 2.81
N PRO A 81 -7.74 0.20 2.53
CA PRO A 81 -7.93 -1.06 1.78
C PRO A 81 -8.16 -2.30 2.67
N TYR A 82 -8.62 -2.15 3.91
CA TYR A 82 -8.57 -3.23 4.92
C TYR A 82 -9.84 -4.09 5.04
N GLU A 83 -10.99 -3.65 4.58
CA GLU A 83 -12.27 -4.39 4.67
C GLU A 83 -12.31 -5.57 3.70
N THR A 84 -11.65 -5.46 2.55
CA THR A 84 -11.60 -6.50 1.52
C THR A 84 -10.22 -7.12 1.43
N ALA A 85 -10.19 -8.44 1.19
CA ALA A 85 -8.96 -9.17 0.92
C ALA A 85 -9.18 -10.19 -0.20
N ARG A 86 -8.09 -10.55 -0.88
CA ARG A 86 -8.04 -11.73 -1.74
C ARG A 86 -7.35 -12.86 -0.99
N VAL A 87 -8.10 -13.92 -0.71
CA VAL A 87 -7.62 -15.12 -0.03
C VAL A 87 -7.03 -16.06 -1.07
N LEU A 88 -5.76 -16.44 -0.90
CA LEU A 88 -5.01 -17.25 -1.84
C LEU A 88 -5.01 -18.72 -1.37
N GLN A 89 -5.45 -19.64 -2.21
CA GLN A 89 -5.47 -21.08 -1.89
C GLN A 89 -4.25 -21.83 -2.45
N SER A 90 -3.53 -21.19 -3.37
CA SER A 90 -2.31 -21.71 -4.00
C SER A 90 -1.42 -20.53 -4.42
N PRO A 91 -0.18 -20.77 -4.90
CA PRO A 91 0.70 -19.70 -5.34
C PRO A 91 0.02 -18.75 -6.33
N PHE A 92 0.10 -17.46 -6.05
CA PHE A 92 -0.56 -16.39 -6.81
C PHE A 92 0.44 -15.26 -7.05
N THR A 93 0.51 -14.76 -8.28
CA THR A 93 1.46 -13.71 -8.66
C THR A 93 0.73 -12.50 -9.21
N TYR A 94 0.90 -11.35 -8.56
CA TYR A 94 0.57 -10.06 -9.16
C TYR A 94 1.71 -9.58 -10.05
N SER A 95 1.39 -9.02 -11.21
CA SER A 95 2.36 -8.42 -12.14
C SER A 95 2.11 -6.93 -12.29
N PHE A 96 3.08 -6.11 -11.91
CA PHE A 96 2.99 -4.65 -11.98
C PHE A 96 3.92 -4.11 -13.08
N PRO A 97 3.37 -3.56 -14.18
CA PRO A 97 4.15 -2.88 -15.19
C PRO A 97 4.55 -1.50 -14.65
N VAL A 98 5.81 -1.37 -14.25
CA VAL A 98 6.39 -0.15 -13.68
C VAL A 98 7.63 0.27 -14.45
N LEU A 99 7.98 1.55 -14.38
CA LEU A 99 9.25 2.04 -14.92
C LEU A 99 10.44 1.49 -14.13
N GLU A 100 11.62 1.48 -14.75
CA GLU A 100 12.85 1.08 -14.07
C GLU A 100 13.17 1.96 -12.84
N GLY A 101 13.93 1.41 -11.90
CA GLY A 101 14.37 2.11 -10.69
C GLY A 101 13.69 1.64 -9.41
N ARG A 102 14.18 2.13 -8.26
CA ARG A 102 13.73 1.72 -6.93
C ARG A 102 12.26 2.05 -6.69
N LYS A 103 11.51 1.11 -6.12
CA LYS A 103 10.09 1.25 -5.79
C LYS A 103 9.85 0.98 -4.32
N PHE A 104 8.84 1.64 -3.76
CA PHE A 104 8.29 1.28 -2.45
C PHE A 104 7.20 0.24 -2.66
N VAL A 105 7.35 -0.91 -2.03
CA VAL A 105 6.30 -1.93 -1.95
C VAL A 105 5.72 -1.89 -0.55
N ARG A 106 4.40 -1.69 -0.44
CA ARG A 106 3.67 -1.70 0.83
C ARG A 106 2.59 -2.76 0.76
N LEU A 107 2.66 -3.74 1.65
CA LEU A 107 1.66 -4.79 1.79
C LEU A 107 0.73 -4.41 2.95
N TYR A 108 -0.58 -4.51 2.71
CA TYR A 108 -1.60 -4.14 3.68
C TYR A 108 -2.29 -5.42 4.17
N PHE A 109 -2.16 -5.69 5.47
CA PHE A 109 -2.76 -6.87 6.10
C PHE A 109 -3.69 -6.43 7.22
N TYR A 110 -4.88 -7.04 7.25
CA TYR A 110 -5.82 -6.93 8.36
C TYR A 110 -6.18 -8.34 8.83
N PRO A 111 -5.70 -8.79 10.01
CA PRO A 111 -5.96 -10.12 10.50
C PRO A 111 -7.40 -10.22 11.00
N ASP A 112 -8.20 -11.05 10.34
CA ASP A 112 -9.58 -11.35 10.70
C ASP A 112 -9.99 -12.72 10.13
N THR A 113 -11.27 -13.07 10.22
CA THR A 113 -11.86 -14.20 9.50
C THR A 113 -12.28 -13.77 8.10
N TYR A 114 -11.88 -14.54 7.09
CA TYR A 114 -12.24 -14.34 5.69
C TYR A 114 -12.84 -15.62 5.13
N SER A 115 -14.05 -15.54 4.56
CA SER A 115 -14.78 -16.70 4.01
C SER A 115 -14.90 -17.87 5.01
N GLY A 116 -15.03 -17.55 6.30
CA GLY A 116 -15.14 -18.54 7.38
C GLY A 116 -13.81 -19.15 7.86
N ALA A 117 -12.68 -18.74 7.28
CA ALA A 117 -11.35 -19.18 7.69
C ALA A 117 -10.65 -18.11 8.53
N ASP A 118 -10.18 -18.50 9.71
CA ASP A 118 -9.43 -17.64 10.63
C ASP A 118 -7.98 -17.48 10.15
N THR A 119 -7.51 -16.22 10.08
CA THR A 119 -6.15 -15.87 9.63
C THR A 119 -5.03 -16.37 10.55
N SER A 120 -5.31 -16.82 11.77
CA SER A 120 -4.33 -17.47 12.65
C SER A 120 -3.71 -18.73 12.02
N ASN A 121 -4.39 -19.34 11.05
CA ASN A 121 -3.89 -20.49 10.29
C ASN A 121 -3.22 -20.10 8.96
N PHE A 122 -3.13 -18.81 8.64
CA PHE A 122 -2.60 -18.34 7.36
C PHE A 122 -1.11 -18.09 7.48
N PHE A 123 -0.32 -19.02 6.95
CA PHE A 123 1.13 -18.91 6.83
C PHE A 123 1.49 -18.89 5.34
N PHE A 124 2.21 -17.86 4.92
CA PHE A 124 2.64 -17.70 3.54
C PHE A 124 3.95 -16.93 3.47
N SER A 125 4.62 -17.05 2.33
CA SER A 125 5.80 -16.26 1.99
C SER A 125 5.44 -15.31 0.86
N VAL A 126 5.97 -14.09 0.91
CA VAL A 126 5.86 -13.14 -0.20
C VAL A 126 7.22 -12.98 -0.83
N THR A 127 7.29 -13.12 -2.15
CA THR A 127 8.48 -12.81 -2.92
C THR A 127 8.20 -11.68 -3.89
N ALA A 128 9.09 -10.70 -3.93
CA ALA A 128 9.10 -9.65 -4.93
C ALA A 128 10.41 -9.76 -5.72
N ASN A 129 10.31 -10.22 -6.98
CA ASN A 129 11.47 -10.58 -7.79
C ASN A 129 12.40 -11.55 -7.05
N SER A 130 13.67 -11.19 -6.85
CA SER A 130 14.68 -11.99 -6.17
C SER A 130 14.68 -11.85 -4.63
N PHE A 131 13.71 -11.13 -4.05
CA PHE A 131 13.66 -10.85 -2.61
C PHE A 131 12.49 -11.56 -1.95
N THR A 132 12.73 -12.19 -0.81
CA THR A 132 11.68 -12.61 0.13
C THR A 132 11.42 -11.45 1.10
N LEU A 133 10.15 -11.10 1.30
CA LEU A 133 9.70 -10.00 2.13
C LEU A 133 9.22 -10.47 3.51
#